data_AF-A0A7W9Q6R5-F1
#
_entry.id   AF-A0A7W9Q6R5-F1
#
_cell.length_a   1.000
_cell.length_b   1.000
_cell.length_c   1.000
_cell.angle_alpha   90.00
_cell.angle_beta   90.00
_cell.angle_gamma   90.00
#
_symmetry.space_group_name_H-M   'P 1'
#
loop_
_entity.id
_entity.type
_entity.pdbx_description
1 polymer ?
#
loop_
_entity_poly.entity_id
_entity_poly.type
_entity_poly.pdbx_seq_one_letter_code
_entity_poly.pdbx_strand_id
1 'polypeptide(L)'
;MVTDYSGDEIYRGDLVAYAARQGNRVRMADAIVDKVTARLVDGRLRAMLRVMPTGMESGFTKRRSLRKEWISAEHVRLIVPDVAGERS
;
A
#
# COMPACT_ATOMS: atom_id res chain seq x y z
N MET A 1 9.62 -1.77 12.88
CA MET A 1 9.93 -2.16 11.49
C MET A 1 8.68 -2.74 10.87
N VAL A 2 8.29 -2.27 9.68
CA VAL A 2 7.18 -2.85 8.91
C VAL A 2 7.79 -3.39 7.62
N THR A 3 7.51 -4.64 7.32
CA THR A 3 7.98 -5.30 6.11
C THR A 3 6.80 -5.66 5.21
N ASP A 4 7.09 -5.82 3.94
CA ASP A 4 6.22 -6.48 2.98
C ASP A 4 6.20 -8.01 3.22
N TYR A 5 5.42 -8.76 2.42
CA TYR A 5 5.29 -10.20 2.64
C TYR A 5 6.58 -11.00 2.32
N SER A 6 7.52 -10.44 1.58
CA SER A 6 8.85 -11.04 1.34
C SER A 6 9.87 -10.72 2.42
N GLY A 7 9.57 -9.80 3.33
CA GLY A 7 10.50 -9.33 4.34
C GLY A 7 11.25 -8.05 3.94
N ASP A 8 10.91 -7.42 2.82
CA ASP A 8 11.50 -6.13 2.44
C ASP A 8 10.92 -5.03 3.33
N GLU A 9 11.78 -4.19 3.92
CA GLU A 9 11.33 -3.08 4.77
C GLU A 9 10.64 -1.99 3.94
N ILE A 10 9.50 -1.50 4.45
CA ILE A 10 8.70 -0.47 3.81
C ILE A 10 8.89 0.87 4.52
N TYR A 11 9.18 1.90 3.74
CA TYR A 11 9.36 3.28 4.15
C TYR A 11 8.42 4.22 3.40
N ARG A 12 8.34 5.45 3.88
CA ARG A 12 7.71 6.54 3.13
C ARG A 12 8.47 6.75 1.82
N GLY A 13 7.74 6.99 0.74
CA GLY A 13 8.28 7.22 -0.61
C GLY A 13 8.44 5.95 -1.45
N ASP A 14 8.29 4.77 -0.87
CA ASP A 14 8.35 3.50 -1.61
C ASP A 14 7.15 3.32 -2.55
N LEU A 15 7.39 2.71 -3.71
CA LEU A 15 6.36 2.21 -4.61
C LEU A 15 5.99 0.77 -4.23
N VAL A 16 4.71 0.55 -3.93
CA VAL A 16 4.20 -0.76 -3.54
C VAL A 16 3.01 -1.19 -4.39
N ALA A 17 2.86 -2.51 -4.57
CA ALA A 17 1.63 -3.14 -5.09
C ALA A 17 0.81 -3.68 -3.92
N TYR A 18 -0.52 -3.55 -4.00
CA TYR A 18 -1.44 -4.10 -3.00
C TYR A 18 -2.76 -4.55 -3.64
N ALA A 19 -3.44 -5.47 -2.97
CA ALA A 19 -4.79 -5.89 -3.33
C ALA A 19 -5.84 -4.86 -2.86
N ALA A 20 -6.59 -4.30 -3.80
CA ALA A 20 -7.68 -3.37 -3.54
C ALA A 20 -9.03 -4.02 -3.89
N ARG A 21 -10.01 -3.91 -2.99
CA ARG A 21 -11.37 -4.40 -3.24
C ARG A 21 -12.11 -3.49 -4.21
N GLN A 22 -12.74 -4.09 -5.21
CA GLN A 22 -13.64 -3.44 -6.16
C GLN A 22 -14.97 -4.19 -6.19
N GLY A 23 -15.92 -3.81 -5.33
CA GLY A 23 -17.18 -4.53 -5.16
C GLY A 23 -16.94 -5.97 -4.68
N ASN A 24 -17.33 -6.94 -5.51
CA ASN A 24 -17.12 -8.37 -5.34
C ASN A 24 -15.85 -8.90 -6.04
N ARG A 25 -14.99 -8.01 -6.56
CA ARG A 25 -13.71 -8.36 -7.19
C ARG A 25 -12.53 -7.78 -6.41
N VAL A 26 -11.34 -8.27 -6.75
CA VAL A 26 -10.04 -7.74 -6.30
C VAL A 26 -9.25 -7.32 -7.53
N ARG A 27 -8.53 -6.20 -7.41
CA ARG A 27 -7.52 -5.77 -8.38
C ARG A 27 -6.21 -5.53 -7.65
N MET A 28 -5.12 -5.63 -8.38
CA MET A 28 -3.83 -5.12 -7.93
C MET A 28 -3.78 -3.63 -8.27
N ALA A 29 -3.24 -2.83 -7.37
CA ALA A 29 -3.01 -1.41 -7.60
C ALA A 29 -1.64 -1.02 -7.08
N ASP A 30 -1.00 -0.10 -7.79
CA ASP A 30 0.25 0.50 -7.36
C ASP A 30 -0.03 1.78 -6.58
N ALA A 31 0.76 2.03 -5.54
CA ALA A 31 0.65 3.22 -4.73
C ALA A 31 2.00 3.62 -4.13
N ILE A 32 2.16 4.92 -3.88
CA ILE A 32 3.29 5.47 -3.14
C ILE A 32 2.95 5.49 -1.65
N VAL A 33 3.85 5.00 -0.81
CA VAL A 33 3.69 5.02 0.64
C VAL A 33 3.89 6.44 1.16
N ASP A 34 2.88 6.97 1.84
CA ASP A 34 2.91 8.30 2.44
C ASP A 34 3.16 8.23 3.96
N LYS A 35 2.72 7.16 4.62
CA LYS A 35 3.00 6.94 6.05
C LYS A 35 3.02 5.46 6.41
N VAL A 36 3.98 5.08 7.25
CA VAL A 36 4.08 3.76 7.88
C VAL A 36 3.72 3.89 9.35
N THR A 37 2.89 3.00 9.88
CA THR A 37 2.50 3.02 11.31
C THR A 37 2.02 1.66 11.78
N ALA A 38 1.82 1.53 13.10
CA ALA A 38 1.10 0.41 13.70
C ALA A 38 -0.18 0.95 14.36
N ARG A 39 -1.31 0.25 14.20
CA ARG A 39 -2.59 0.62 14.81
C ARG A 39 -3.18 -0.55 15.55
N LEU A 40 -3.87 -0.28 16.66
CA LEU A 40 -4.72 -1.26 17.33
C LEU A 40 -6.02 -1.40 16.52
N VAL A 41 -6.22 -2.56 15.90
CA VAL A 41 -7.41 -2.91 15.10
C VAL A 41 -7.95 -4.22 15.65
N ASP A 42 -9.21 -4.23 16.09
CA ASP A 42 -9.87 -5.40 16.70
C ASP A 42 -9.07 -6.02 17.86
N GLY A 43 -8.46 -5.17 18.70
CA GLY A 43 -7.65 -5.61 19.84
C GLY A 43 -6.26 -6.15 19.48
N ARG A 44 -5.84 -6.08 18.21
CA ARG A 44 -4.51 -6.54 17.76
C ARG A 44 -3.75 -5.40 17.11
N LEU A 45 -2.45 -5.32 17.38
CA LEU A 45 -1.56 -4.40 16.69
C LEU A 45 -1.39 -4.88 15.24
N ARG A 46 -1.73 -4.03 14.27
CA ARG A 46 -1.52 -4.31 12.84
C ARG A 46 -0.63 -3.24 12.22
N ALA A 47 0.30 -3.68 11.38
CA ALA A 47 1.08 -2.79 10.53
C ALA A 47 0.18 -2.21 9.43
N MET A 48 0.14 -0.88 9.35
CA MET A 48 -0.73 -0.15 8.46
C MET A 48 0.07 0.86 7.64
N LEU A 49 -0.26 0.98 6.36
CA LEU A 49 0.31 1.95 5.44
C LEU A 49 -0.77 2.95 5.03
N ARG A 50 -0.46 4.24 5.05
CA ARG A 50 -1.23 5.23 4.30
C ARG A 50 -0.58 5.36 2.93
N VAL A 51 -1.34 5.13 1.88
CA VAL A 51 -0.82 5.10 0.51
C VAL A 51 -1.57 6.07 -0.40
N MET A 52 -0.89 6.59 -1.43
CA MET A 52 -1.48 7.35 -2.53
C MET A 52 -1.45 6.48 -3.80
N PRO A 53 -2.60 6.01 -4.29
CA PRO A 53 -2.68 5.24 -5.53
C PRO A 53 -2.12 6.01 -6.74
N THR A 54 -1.33 5.35 -7.59
CA THR A 54 -0.77 5.98 -8.81
C THR A 54 -1.76 6.02 -9.96
N GLY A 55 -2.84 5.21 -9.89
CA GLY A 55 -3.78 4.98 -10.97
C GLY A 55 -3.40 3.83 -11.89
N MET A 56 -2.24 3.19 -11.67
CA MET A 56 -1.90 1.90 -12.28
C MET A 56 -2.60 0.78 -11.52
N GLU A 57 -3.44 0.03 -12.24
CA GLU A 57 -4.28 -1.02 -11.68
C GLU A 57 -4.44 -2.17 -12.66
N SER A 58 -4.62 -3.39 -12.13
CA SER A 58 -4.97 -4.54 -12.94
C SER A 58 -6.45 -4.51 -13.37
N GLY A 59 -6.76 -5.20 -14.45
CA GLY A 59 -8.10 -5.29 -15.02
C GLY A 59 -8.40 -4.17 -16.03
N PHE A 60 -9.68 -4.07 -16.43
CA PHE A 60 -10.12 -3.19 -17.52
C PHE A 60 -10.88 -1.94 -17.04
N THR A 61 -11.13 -1.80 -15.74
CA THR A 61 -11.84 -0.64 -15.17
C THR A 61 -10.95 0.07 -14.16
N LYS A 62 -10.60 1.32 -14.45
CA LYS A 62 -9.81 2.16 -13.54
C LYS A 62 -10.68 2.74 -12.42
N ARG A 63 -10.05 3.03 -11.27
CA ARG A 63 -10.71 3.73 -10.16
C ARG A 63 -11.13 5.14 -10.57
N ARG A 64 -12.26 5.60 -10.05
CA ARG A 64 -12.78 6.96 -10.30
C ARG A 64 -12.01 8.07 -9.57
N SER A 65 -11.35 7.75 -8.46
CA SER A 65 -10.65 8.74 -7.63
C SER A 65 -9.37 8.19 -7.01
N LEU A 66 -8.31 9.00 -6.98
CA LEU A 66 -7.02 8.71 -6.34
C LEU A 66 -6.97 9.37 -4.96
N ARG A 67 -7.71 8.82 -3.98
CA ARG A 67 -7.68 9.30 -2.59
C ARG A 67 -6.66 8.50 -1.79
N LYS A 68 -6.02 9.17 -0.82
CA LYS A 68 -5.18 8.48 0.16
C LYS A 68 -6.02 7.48 0.93
N GLU A 69 -5.49 6.28 1.14
CA GLU A 69 -6.18 5.22 1.87
C GLU A 69 -5.26 4.46 2.81
N TRP A 70 -5.86 3.85 3.83
CA TRP A 70 -5.16 3.00 4.79
C TRP A 70 -5.28 1.54 4.37
N ILE A 71 -4.15 0.85 4.27
CA ILE A 71 -4.08 -0.57 3.93
C ILE A 71 -3.27 -1.33 4.98
N SER A 72 -3.57 -2.62 5.16
CA SER A 72 -2.70 -3.53 5.94
C SER A 72 -1.42 -3.80 5.17
N ALA A 73 -0.29 -3.91 5.85
CA ALA A 73 0.98 -4.31 5.23
C ALA A 73 1.02 -5.81 4.85
N GLU A 74 0.08 -6.63 5.33
CA GLU A 74 0.07 -8.09 5.16
C GLU A 74 0.02 -8.56 3.70
N HIS A 75 -0.62 -7.79 2.81
CA HIS A 75 -0.80 -8.14 1.39
C HIS A 75 -0.22 -7.07 0.47
N VAL A 76 0.96 -6.59 0.84
CA VAL A 76 1.71 -5.56 0.12
C VAL A 76 3.02 -6.14 -0.39
N ARG A 77 3.44 -5.71 -1.58
CA ARG A 77 4.74 -6.02 -2.19
C ARG A 77 5.49 -4.73 -2.49
N LEU A 78 6.75 -4.64 -2.07
CA LEU A 78 7.65 -3.59 -2.53
C LEU A 78 7.97 -3.80 -4.03
N ILE A 79 7.77 -2.76 -4.84
CA ILE A 79 8.12 -2.76 -6.27
C ILE A 79 9.45 -2.00 -6.46
N VAL A 80 9.50 -0.76 -5.99
CA VAL A 80 10.67 0.12 -6.13
C VAL A 80 10.87 0.87 -4.82
N PRO A 81 12.05 0.78 -4.18
CA PRO A 81 12.34 1.59 -3.00
C PRO A 81 12.51 3.06 -3.38
N ASP A 82 12.07 3.95 -2.51
CA ASP A 82 12.30 5.39 -2.54
C ASP A 82 12.02 6.08 -3.89
N VAL A 83 10.95 5.68 -4.58
CA VAL A 83 10.57 6.28 -5.87
C VAL A 83 10.27 7.79 -5.75
N ALA A 84 9.90 8.25 -4.55
CA ALA A 84 9.59 9.65 -4.27
C ALA A 84 10.77 10.45 -3.69
N GLY A 85 11.91 9.83 -3.36
CA GLY A 85 13.05 10.50 -2.71
C GLY A 85 12.75 10.98 -1.27
N GLU A 86 11.91 10.24 -0.55
CA GLU A 86 11.44 10.56 0.80
C GLU A 86 11.84 9.52 1.86
N ARG A 87 12.71 8.56 1.53
CA ARG A 87 13.12 7.50 2.46
C ARG A 87 13.94 8.09 3.62
N SER A 88 13.40 7.92 4.84
CA SER A 88 13.98 8.39 6.11
C SER A 88 13.98 7.29 7.15
#